data_AF-N1S925-F1
#
_entry.id   AF-N1S925-F1
#
_cell.length_a   1.000
_cell.length_b   1.000
_cell.length_c   1.000
_cell.angle_alpha   90.00
_cell.angle_beta   90.00
_cell.angle_gamma   90.00
#
_symmetry.space_group_name_H-M   'P 1'
#
loop_
_entity.id
_entity.type
_entity.pdbx_description
1 polymer ?
#
loop_
_entity_poly.entity_id
_entity_poly.type
_entity_poly.pdbx_seq_one_letter_code
_entity_poly.pdbx_strand_id
1 'polypeptide(L)'
;MSTEANVRNFFASSASAAVGASSNPANFGHRVYAWYLYLYHDLPVTPSNPGSATISALEKDHPTVPSVAALPNPNQTSITVITPGLQGWCILVYSKRRLKAAGKL
;
A
#
# COMPACT_ATOMS: atom_id res chain seq x y z
N MET A 1 -18.48 -14.36 1.05
CA MET A 1 -18.29 -13.28 0.04
C MET A 1 -17.34 -13.77 -1.03
N SER A 2 -17.69 -13.63 -2.31
CA SER A 2 -16.88 -14.09 -3.45
C SER A 2 -15.66 -13.18 -3.70
N THR A 3 -14.65 -13.71 -4.40
CA THR A 3 -13.44 -12.97 -4.80
C THR A 3 -13.76 -11.71 -5.57
N GLU A 4 -14.74 -11.75 -6.46
CA GLU A 4 -15.15 -10.61 -7.29
C GLU A 4 -15.64 -9.42 -6.46
N ALA A 5 -16.49 -9.67 -5.45
CA ALA A 5 -16.98 -8.61 -4.56
C ALA A 5 -15.83 -7.93 -3.80
N ASN A 6 -14.77 -8.67 -3.48
CA ASN A 6 -13.59 -8.11 -2.82
C ASN A 6 -12.75 -7.25 -3.75
N VAL A 7 -12.60 -7.67 -5.02
CA VAL A 7 -11.90 -6.88 -6.04
C VAL A 7 -12.64 -5.58 -6.30
N ARG A 8 -13.97 -5.63 -6.46
CA ARG A 8 -14.80 -4.42 -6.60
C ARG A 8 -14.64 -3.48 -5.41
N ASN A 9 -14.71 -4.01 -4.18
CA ASN A 9 -14.49 -3.22 -2.97
C ASN A 9 -13.08 -2.62 -2.87
N PHE A 10 -12.07 -3.31 -3.40
CA PHE A 10 -10.70 -2.81 -3.40
C PHE A 10 -10.58 -1.56 -4.29
N PHE A 11 -11.09 -1.64 -5.52
CA PHE A 11 -11.03 -0.53 -6.48
C PHE A 11 -12.02 0.59 -6.17
N ALA A 12 -13.12 0.33 -5.46
CA ALA A 12 -14.09 1.33 -5.04
C ALA A 12 -13.67 2.12 -3.78
N SER A 13 -12.53 1.77 -3.16
CA SER A 13 -12.06 2.42 -1.94
C SER A 13 -11.59 3.85 -2.23
N SER A 14 -12.06 4.82 -1.43
CA SER A 14 -11.66 6.22 -1.54
C SER A 14 -10.25 6.51 -1.01
N ALA A 15 -9.67 5.59 -0.23
CA ALA A 15 -8.32 5.65 0.27
C ALA A 15 -7.55 4.39 -0.08
N SER A 16 -6.26 4.53 -0.39
CA SER A 16 -5.36 3.39 -0.64
C SER A 16 -4.01 3.57 0.04
N ALA A 17 -3.32 2.47 0.32
CA ALA A 17 -2.01 2.49 0.94
C ALA A 17 -1.06 1.45 0.31
N ALA A 18 0.21 1.82 0.15
CA ALA A 18 1.26 0.98 -0.39
C ALA A 18 2.28 0.64 0.71
N VAL A 19 2.23 -0.60 1.21
CA VAL A 19 3.17 -1.10 2.23
C VAL A 19 4.43 -1.61 1.55
N GLY A 20 5.59 -1.19 2.05
CA GLY A 20 6.90 -1.50 1.45
C GLY A 20 7.37 -0.47 0.44
N ALA A 21 6.71 0.69 0.36
CA ALA A 21 7.19 1.84 -0.39
C ALA A 21 8.50 2.38 0.21
N SER A 22 9.43 2.84 -0.62
CA SER A 22 10.74 3.32 -0.17
C SER A 22 11.33 4.35 -1.13
N SER A 23 12.32 5.12 -0.71
CA SER A 23 13.04 6.06 -1.60
C SER A 23 14.04 5.39 -2.54
N ASN A 24 14.35 4.11 -2.36
CA ASN A 24 15.36 3.41 -3.16
C ASN A 24 14.76 2.88 -4.48
N PRO A 25 15.17 3.39 -5.66
CA PRO A 25 14.64 2.95 -6.96
C PRO A 25 14.89 1.47 -7.29
N ALA A 26 15.91 0.86 -6.67
CA ALA A 26 16.19 -0.56 -6.81
C ALA A 26 15.11 -1.43 -6.15
N ASN A 27 14.40 -0.91 -5.15
CA ASN A 27 13.34 -1.64 -4.46
C ASN A 27 12.07 -1.69 -5.31
N PHE A 28 11.45 -2.86 -5.38
CA PHE A 28 10.21 -3.03 -6.15
C PHE A 28 9.06 -2.17 -5.60
N GLY A 29 8.98 -1.98 -4.28
CA GLY A 29 8.00 -1.10 -3.66
C GLY A 29 8.13 0.37 -4.06
N HIS A 30 9.35 0.85 -4.37
CA HIS A 30 9.53 2.18 -4.95
C HIS A 30 8.90 2.26 -6.34
N ARG A 31 9.18 1.27 -7.21
CA ARG A 31 8.66 1.24 -8.58
C ARG A 31 7.14 1.20 -8.62
N VAL A 32 6.51 0.38 -7.79
CA VAL A 32 5.04 0.30 -7.70
C VAL A 32 4.45 1.60 -7.16
N TYR A 33 5.04 2.21 -6.13
CA TYR A 33 4.57 3.49 -5.60
C TYR A 33 4.70 4.63 -6.63
N ALA A 34 5.85 4.74 -7.29
CA ALA A 34 6.06 5.70 -8.37
C ALA A 34 5.08 5.48 -9.53
N TRP A 35 4.76 4.22 -9.87
CA TRP A 35 3.73 3.90 -10.87
C TRP A 35 2.34 4.39 -10.46
N TYR A 36 1.94 4.20 -9.19
CA TYR A 36 0.67 4.74 -8.69
C TYR A 36 0.59 6.26 -8.79
N LEU A 37 1.68 6.96 -8.46
CA LEU A 37 1.76 8.42 -8.56
C LEU A 37 1.74 8.90 -10.02
N TYR A 38 2.44 8.18 -10.91
CA TYR A 38 2.58 8.55 -12.31
C TYR A 38 1.31 8.27 -13.11
N LEU A 39 0.70 7.09 -12.94
CA LEU A 39 -0.41 6.65 -13.79
C LEU A 39 -1.72 7.41 -13.53
N TYR A 40 -1.85 8.02 -12.35
CA TYR A 40 -3.13 8.61 -11.94
C TYR A 40 -3.06 10.03 -11.39
N HIS A 41 -1.89 10.69 -11.39
CA HIS A 41 -1.59 12.06 -10.94
C HIS A 41 -2.16 12.56 -9.59
N ASP A 42 -3.11 11.86 -8.96
CA ASP A 42 -3.92 12.33 -7.82
C ASP A 42 -4.57 11.17 -7.02
N LEU A 43 -4.18 9.90 -7.24
CA LEU A 43 -4.70 8.81 -6.43
C LEU A 43 -4.11 8.92 -5.00
N PRO A 44 -4.95 8.99 -3.94
CA PRO A 44 -4.48 9.20 -2.56
C PRO A 44 -3.88 7.91 -1.97
N VAL A 45 -2.74 7.49 -2.52
CA VAL A 45 -1.96 6.34 -2.05
C VAL A 45 -1.01 6.79 -0.96
N THR A 46 -1.27 6.37 0.28
CA THR A 46 -0.38 6.64 1.41
C THR A 46 0.75 5.61 1.46
N PRO A 47 2.03 6.01 1.40
CA PRO A 47 3.12 5.07 1.56
C PRO A 47 3.23 4.61 3.02
N SER A 48 3.61 3.34 3.23
CA SER A 48 3.89 2.80 4.55
C SER A 48 5.24 2.09 4.59
N ASN A 49 6.09 2.58 5.49
CA ASN A 49 7.45 2.11 5.75
C ASN A 49 7.82 2.36 7.21
N PRO A 50 8.01 1.32 8.04
CA PRO A 50 8.44 1.49 9.43
C PRO A 50 9.82 2.12 9.58
N GLY A 51 10.69 1.99 8.58
CA GLY A 51 12.08 2.42 8.64
C GLY A 51 12.32 3.88 8.21
N SER A 52 11.30 4.60 7.75
CA SER A 52 11.43 6.00 7.35
C SER A 52 10.11 6.75 7.53
N ALA A 53 10.17 8.01 7.98
CA ALA A 53 9.00 8.90 8.12
C ALA A 53 8.65 9.65 6.81
N THR A 54 9.58 9.64 5.84
CA THR A 54 9.39 10.23 4.51
C THR A 54 9.96 9.30 3.46
N ILE A 55 9.34 9.25 2.28
CA ILE A 55 9.95 8.62 1.09
C ILE A 55 9.96 9.61 -0.08
N SER A 56 10.94 9.46 -0.97
CA SER A 56 11.08 10.30 -2.16
C SER A 56 10.75 9.46 -3.40
N ALA A 57 9.82 9.94 -4.22
CA ALA A 57 9.43 9.32 -5.49
C ALA A 57 8.99 10.41 -6.48
N LEU A 58 9.31 10.24 -7.77
CA LEU A 58 9.01 11.25 -8.81
C LEU A 58 9.44 12.67 -8.41
N GLU A 59 10.63 12.80 -7.82
CA GLU A 59 11.22 14.08 -7.38
C GLU A 59 10.40 14.82 -6.31
N LYS A 60 9.48 14.14 -5.64
CA LYS A 60 8.67 14.67 -4.53
C LYS A 60 8.80 13.82 -3.28
N ASP A 61 8.74 14.49 -2.14
CA ASP A 61 8.71 13.84 -0.84
C ASP A 61 7.27 13.57 -0.40
N HIS A 62 7.05 12.36 0.09
CA HIS A 62 5.75 11.86 0.53
C HIS A 62 5.82 11.42 1.99
N PRO A 63 4.92 11.91 2.87
CA PRO A 63 4.85 11.45 4.24
C PRO A 63 4.43 9.97 4.27
N THR A 64 5.13 9.16 5.05
CA THR A 64 4.86 7.72 5.20
C THR A 64 4.40 7.40 6.61
N VAL A 65 3.49 6.43 6.71
CA VAL A 65 3.03 5.91 7.99
C VAL A 65 3.84 4.68 8.41
N PRO A 66 4.16 4.52 9.70
CA PRO A 66 4.97 3.39 10.19
C PRO A 66 4.22 2.07 10.10
N SER A 67 2.89 2.08 10.00
CA SER A 67 2.07 0.89 9.81
C SER A 67 0.70 1.23 9.23
N VAL A 68 0.00 0.21 8.71
CA VAL A 68 -1.39 0.29 8.25
C VAL A 68 -2.35 0.77 9.36
N ALA A 69 -2.03 0.50 10.63
CA ALA A 69 -2.88 0.91 11.75
C ALA A 69 -2.85 2.44 11.98
N ALA A 70 -1.79 3.12 11.53
CA ALA A 70 -1.63 4.56 11.64
C ALA A 70 -2.31 5.35 10.49
N LEU A 71 -2.99 4.67 9.56
CA LEU A 71 -3.78 5.35 8.53
C LEU A 71 -5.04 5.98 9.15
N PRO A 72 -5.55 7.12 8.64
CA PRO A 72 -6.72 7.79 9.18
C PRO A 72 -7.99 6.92 9.22
N ASN A 73 -8.24 6.14 8.16
CA ASN A 73 -9.44 5.30 8.03
C ASN A 73 -9.04 3.87 7.65
N PRO A 74 -8.36 3.13 8.54
CA PRO A 74 -7.62 1.95 8.13
C PRO A 74 -8.55 0.80 7.73
N ASN A 75 -9.82 0.80 8.17
CA ASN A 75 -10.85 -0.19 7.80
C ASN A 75 -11.53 0.09 6.44
N GLN A 76 -11.43 1.32 5.95
CA GLN A 76 -11.96 1.76 4.67
C GLN A 76 -10.82 2.03 3.66
N THR A 77 -9.59 1.62 3.99
CA THR A 77 -8.43 1.79 3.12
C THR A 77 -8.08 0.47 2.44
N SER A 78 -7.92 0.51 1.13
CA SER A 78 -7.40 -0.58 0.31
C SER A 78 -5.89 -0.66 0.45
N ILE A 79 -5.34 -1.86 0.64
CA ILE A 79 -3.92 -2.03 0.94
C ILE A 79 -3.27 -2.89 -0.13
N THR A 80 -2.19 -2.36 -0.71
CA THR A 80 -1.26 -3.08 -1.55
C THR A 80 0.00 -3.36 -0.74
N VAL A 81 0.29 -4.64 -0.47
CA VAL A 81 1.49 -5.05 0.26
C VAL A 81 2.57 -5.49 -0.72
N ILE A 82 3.73 -4.83 -0.65
CA ILE A 82 4.86 -5.03 -1.55
C ILE A 82 6.10 -5.30 -0.69
N THR A 83 6.14 -6.48 -0.09
CA THR A 83 7.25 -6.90 0.77
C THR A 83 7.94 -8.13 0.20
N PRO A 84 9.27 -8.28 0.38
CA PRO A 84 9.92 -9.55 0.14
C PRO A 84 9.29 -10.62 1.04
N GLY A 85 8.80 -11.70 0.45
CA GLY A 85 8.44 -12.93 1.16
C GLY A 85 9.63 -13.90 1.19
N LEU A 86 9.50 -14.97 1.98
CA LEU A 86 10.54 -16.00 2.15
C LEU A 86 11.01 -16.66 0.84
N GLN A 87 10.24 -16.56 -0.26
CA GLN A 87 10.56 -17.16 -1.56
C GLN A 87 10.40 -16.19 -2.76
N GLY A 88 10.45 -14.86 -2.54
CA GLY A 88 10.36 -13.86 -3.61
C GLY A 88 9.48 -12.65 -3.28
N TRP A 89 9.26 -11.74 -4.24
CA TRP A 89 8.38 -10.58 -4.05
C TRP A 89 6.91 -11.03 -3.99
N CYS A 90 6.20 -10.73 -2.91
CA CYS A 90 4.78 -11.03 -2.78
C CYS A 90 3.99 -9.74 -2.92
N ILE A 91 3.22 -9.61 -4.00
CA ILE A 91 2.18 -8.57 -4.11
C ILE A 91 0.91 -9.17 -3.53
N LEU A 92 0.48 -8.68 -2.38
CA LEU A 92 -0.80 -9.04 -1.80
C LEU A 92 -1.73 -7.84 -1.80
N VAL A 93 -2.85 -7.99 -2.48
CA VAL A 93 -3.92 -7.00 -2.53
C VAL A 93 -4.96 -7.41 -1.48
N TYR A 94 -5.10 -6.63 -0.42
CA TYR A 94 -6.04 -6.92 0.67
C TYR A 94 -7.01 -5.75 0.91
N SER A 95 -8.28 -6.10 1.17
CA SER A 95 -9.20 -5.25 1.91
C SER A 95 -9.07 -5.57 3.40
N LYS A 96 -8.96 -4.57 4.29
CA LYS A 96 -8.67 -4.76 5.72
C LYS A 96 -9.63 -5.69 6.46
N ARG A 97 -10.87 -5.87 5.95
CA ARG A 97 -11.83 -6.88 6.44
C ARG A 97 -11.23 -8.28 6.55
N ARG A 98 -10.23 -8.61 5.72
CA ARG A 98 -9.49 -9.89 5.79
C ARG A 98 -8.21 -9.87 6.62
N LEU A 99 -7.59 -8.72 6.93
CA LEU A 99 -6.39 -8.71 7.78
C LEU A 99 -6.71 -9.11 9.22
N LYS A 100 -7.87 -8.67 9.73
CA LYS A 100 -8.40 -9.10 11.03
C LYS A 100 -8.84 -10.58 11.02
N ALA A 101 -9.45 -11.03 9.91
CA ALA A 101 -9.86 -12.43 9.75
C ALA A 101 -8.68 -13.40 9.51
N ALA A 102 -7.52 -12.89 9.06
CA ALA A 102 -6.32 -13.67 8.81
C ALA A 102 -5.29 -13.59 9.97
N GLY A 103 -5.63 -12.91 11.08
CA GLY A 103 -4.73 -12.76 12.23
C GLY A 103 -3.42 -12.03 11.91
N LYS A 104 -3.40 -11.21 10.85
CA LYS A 104 -2.20 -10.46 10.42
C LYS A 104 -2.18 -9.01 10.94
N LEU A 105 -3.17 -8.64 11.76
CA LEU A 105 -3.32 -7.40 12.50
C LEU A 105 -4.01 -7.67 13.84
#